data_AF-A0A2V4ATH4-F1
#
_entry.id   AF-A0A2V4ATH4-F1
#
_cell.length_a   1.000
_cell.length_b   1.000
_cell.length_c   1.000
_cell.angle_alpha   90.00
_cell.angle_beta   90.00
_cell.angle_gamma   90.00
#
_symmetry.space_group_name_H-M   'P 1'
#
loop_
_entity.id
_entity.type
_entity.pdbx_description
1 polymer ?
#
loop_
_entity_poly.entity_id
_entity_poly.type
_entity_poly.pdbx_seq_one_letter_code
_entity_poly.pdbx_strand_id
1 'polypeptide(L)'
;MPTRPAAALLVGLLLVAGCSATEQPPRTPQDRPPSRTLVAWSDAVCANVKVVDELRSHAGSSYYATQVATQVNSVLAALDGLEPSGIRQADAYVTGLTRNLERLTDQLPEGDARDQLPAARVTALVDRVGRQRPALARLAAGSRALRASYQLAPACGPLPRPPALATNATRDLVRWADTLCATTQSIAELPEPGDELLKDPRFAPFESMELANYLSAVASDVESLTEPLVGLPRTRIAEADAYRSELLSGLRKARARLPREAPMLSPHDIGLQQLRARARQAARTVAAAVPAGPGLPDLARRHPALADAYALAPRCEPRDAPSSAPPTTTLPPARDGRKVAACQDGGCQITVSAPVDVTVRGNRFTTAVSEGTVWIVNGSGLIRLSGAGTGRFGTGDTTVVFSVTATTETAAVLDVSTT
;
A
#
# COMPACT_ATOMS: atom_id res chain seq x y z
N MET A 1 -20.92 56.72 -57.99
CA MET A 1 -21.75 57.11 -56.82
C MET A 1 -22.25 55.81 -56.22
N PRO A 2 -21.98 55.43 -54.95
CA PRO A 2 -21.88 56.27 -53.74
C PRO A 2 -20.59 56.08 -52.92
N THR A 3 -20.38 57.03 -52.03
CA THR A 3 -19.29 57.25 -51.05
C THR A 3 -19.39 56.35 -49.80
N ARG A 4 -18.25 55.95 -49.23
CA ARG A 4 -18.13 55.48 -47.84
C ARG A 4 -17.05 56.30 -47.10
N PRO A 5 -17.28 56.68 -45.83
CA PRO A 5 -16.37 57.55 -45.07
C PRO A 5 -15.30 56.77 -44.30
N ALA A 6 -14.19 57.48 -44.04
CA ALA A 6 -13.05 57.05 -43.25
C ALA A 6 -13.37 57.02 -41.74
N ALA A 7 -12.94 55.97 -41.06
CA ALA A 7 -12.96 55.87 -39.60
C ALA A 7 -11.57 56.26 -39.06
N ALA A 8 -11.54 57.32 -38.25
CA ALA A 8 -10.37 57.73 -37.46
C ALA A 8 -10.34 56.94 -36.14
N LEU A 9 -9.22 56.25 -35.89
CA LEU A 9 -8.93 55.59 -34.61
C LEU A 9 -8.24 56.58 -33.67
N LEU A 10 -8.97 57.00 -32.64
CA LEU A 10 -8.46 57.74 -31.48
C LEU A 10 -7.79 56.76 -30.50
N VAL A 11 -6.47 56.89 -30.35
CA VAL A 11 -5.69 56.21 -29.31
C VAL A 11 -5.77 57.04 -28.03
N GLY A 12 -6.57 56.57 -27.06
CA GLY A 12 -6.62 57.11 -25.71
C GLY A 12 -5.59 56.42 -24.81
N LEU A 13 -4.56 57.16 -24.39
CA LEU A 13 -3.63 56.75 -23.34
C LEU A 13 -4.32 56.87 -21.97
N LEU A 14 -4.60 55.74 -21.32
CA LEU A 14 -5.00 55.67 -19.91
C LEU A 14 -3.75 55.42 -19.05
N LEU A 15 -3.31 56.44 -18.32
CA LEU A 15 -2.29 56.33 -17.27
C LEU A 15 -2.95 55.77 -16.00
N VAL A 16 -2.81 54.46 -15.79
CA VAL A 16 -3.17 53.79 -14.54
C VAL A 16 -1.98 53.89 -13.59
N ALA A 17 -2.09 54.71 -12.55
CA ALA A 17 -1.15 54.75 -11.43
C ALA A 17 -1.33 53.47 -10.60
N GLY A 18 -0.57 52.42 -10.92
CA GLY A 18 -0.53 51.18 -10.17
C GLY A 18 0.23 51.36 -8.86
N CYS A 19 -0.44 51.13 -7.73
CA CYS A 19 0.20 50.87 -6.45
C CYS A 19 1.14 49.67 -6.64
N SER A 20 2.45 49.91 -6.68
CA SER A 20 3.48 48.88 -6.68
C SER A 20 3.37 48.10 -5.37
N ALA A 21 2.64 46.99 -5.42
CA ALA A 21 2.74 45.92 -4.44
C ALA A 21 4.23 45.56 -4.37
N THR A 22 4.86 45.79 -3.23
CA THR A 22 6.21 45.35 -2.93
C THR A 22 6.27 43.85 -3.21
N GLU A 23 6.84 43.50 -4.36
CA GLU A 23 7.21 42.14 -4.74
C GLU A 23 8.11 41.62 -3.62
N GLN A 24 7.53 40.83 -2.73
CA GLN A 24 8.28 40.17 -1.67
C GLN A 24 9.33 39.32 -2.39
N PRO A 25 10.63 39.55 -2.19
CA PRO A 25 11.66 38.81 -2.90
C PRO A 25 11.37 37.31 -2.71
N PRO A 26 11.42 36.51 -3.79
CA PRO A 26 11.09 35.09 -3.72
C PRO A 26 11.90 34.50 -2.58
N ARG A 27 11.19 34.02 -1.54
CA ARG A 27 11.81 33.45 -0.35
C ARG A 27 12.83 32.44 -0.85
N THR A 28 14.10 32.73 -0.60
CA THR A 28 15.21 31.83 -0.90
C THR A 28 14.82 30.44 -0.36
N PRO A 29 14.91 29.34 -1.13
CA PRO A 29 14.36 28.02 -0.78
C PRO A 29 14.95 27.33 0.47
N GLN A 30 15.56 28.07 1.41
CA GLN A 30 16.63 27.55 2.23
C GLN A 30 16.20 26.80 3.49
N ASP A 31 15.00 26.97 4.04
CA ASP A 31 14.55 26.22 5.21
C ASP A 31 13.07 25.85 5.05
N ARG A 32 12.79 24.80 4.26
CA ARG A 32 11.45 24.23 4.20
C ARG A 32 11.19 23.49 5.52
N PRO A 33 10.11 23.81 6.26
CA PRO A 33 9.76 23.04 7.44
C PRO A 33 9.48 21.58 7.05
N PRO A 34 9.69 20.61 7.96
CA PRO A 34 9.31 19.24 7.69
C PRO A 34 7.81 19.18 7.37
N SER A 35 7.45 18.32 6.44
CA SER A 35 6.06 18.09 6.03
C SER A 35 5.81 16.59 5.97
N ARG A 36 4.56 16.18 6.17
CA ARG A 36 4.18 14.77 6.10
C ARG A 36 4.62 14.13 4.79
N THR A 37 4.37 14.77 3.66
CA THR A 37 4.76 14.26 2.33
C THR A 37 6.26 13.99 2.23
N LEU A 38 7.11 14.92 2.70
CA LEU A 38 8.57 14.69 2.68
C LEU A 38 9.05 13.68 3.73
N VAL A 39 8.36 13.57 4.88
CA VAL A 39 8.65 12.54 5.89
C VAL A 39 8.27 11.17 5.34
N ALA A 40 7.11 11.03 4.71
CA ALA A 40 6.64 9.80 4.04
C ALA A 40 7.57 9.40 2.89
N TRP A 41 7.96 10.36 2.05
CA TRP A 41 8.96 10.13 1.00
C TRP A 41 10.28 9.61 1.59
N SER A 42 10.79 10.28 2.62
CA SER A 42 12.06 9.90 3.25
C SER A 42 11.96 8.50 3.88
N ASP A 43 10.85 8.21 4.56
CA ASP A 43 10.56 6.92 5.17
C ASP A 43 10.55 5.78 4.15
N ALA A 44 9.80 5.95 3.06
CA ALA A 44 9.70 4.99 1.96
C ALA A 44 11.07 4.74 1.31
N VAL A 45 11.84 5.80 0.98
CA VAL A 45 13.17 5.63 0.39
C VAL A 45 14.11 4.94 1.38
N CYS A 46 14.10 5.32 2.66
CA CYS A 46 14.92 4.70 3.71
C CYS A 46 14.62 3.20 3.90
N ALA A 47 13.34 2.81 3.85
CA ALA A 47 12.94 1.41 3.91
C ALA A 47 13.48 0.62 2.70
N ASN A 48 13.32 1.16 1.49
CA ASN A 48 13.78 0.50 0.26
C ASN A 48 15.31 0.41 0.17
N VAL A 49 16.06 1.46 0.52
CA VAL A 49 17.54 1.38 0.52
C VAL A 49 18.07 0.40 1.56
N LYS A 50 17.33 0.16 2.65
CA LYS A 50 17.67 -0.88 3.62
C LYS A 50 17.54 -2.27 2.99
N VAL A 51 16.45 -2.55 2.28
CA VAL A 51 16.28 -3.81 1.54
C VAL A 51 17.42 -4.01 0.54
N VAL A 52 17.76 -2.98 -0.25
CA VAL A 52 18.89 -3.03 -1.21
C VAL A 52 20.22 -3.34 -0.52
N ASP A 53 20.47 -2.76 0.66
CA ASP A 53 21.69 -3.06 1.42
C ASP A 53 21.70 -4.49 1.98
N GLU A 54 20.52 -5.00 2.39
CA GLU A 54 20.29 -6.33 2.94
C GLU A 54 20.33 -7.46 1.89
N LEU A 55 20.27 -7.15 0.59
CA LEU A 55 20.52 -8.11 -0.48
C LEU A 55 21.82 -8.91 -0.24
N ARG A 56 22.85 -8.30 0.37
CA ARG A 56 24.13 -8.97 0.65
C ARG A 56 24.05 -10.02 1.76
N SER A 57 23.03 -10.00 2.61
CA SER A 57 22.86 -10.94 3.72
C SER A 57 22.60 -12.38 3.26
N HIS A 58 22.18 -12.55 2.00
CA HIS A 58 21.83 -13.84 1.42
C HIS A 58 22.97 -14.49 0.62
N ALA A 59 24.18 -13.91 0.61
CA ALA A 59 25.28 -14.36 -0.26
C ALA A 59 25.73 -15.82 -0.03
N GLY A 60 25.42 -16.42 1.12
CA GLY A 60 25.70 -17.82 1.43
C GLY A 60 24.56 -18.80 1.12
N SER A 61 23.44 -18.32 0.58
CA SER A 61 22.25 -19.14 0.34
C SER A 61 22.25 -19.76 -1.06
N SER A 62 21.73 -21.00 -1.19
CA SER A 62 21.46 -21.63 -2.48
C SER A 62 20.39 -20.89 -3.31
N TYR A 63 19.49 -20.14 -2.65
CA TYR A 63 18.44 -19.38 -3.30
C TYR A 63 18.80 -17.89 -3.47
N TYR A 64 20.09 -17.54 -3.42
CA TYR A 64 20.53 -16.15 -3.37
C TYR A 64 20.04 -15.32 -4.57
N ALA A 65 20.25 -15.81 -5.80
CA ALA A 65 19.83 -15.12 -7.01
C ALA A 65 18.32 -14.87 -7.05
N THR A 66 17.53 -15.86 -6.62
CA THR A 66 16.07 -15.77 -6.55
C THR A 66 15.59 -14.74 -5.52
N GLN A 67 16.20 -14.69 -4.33
CA GLN A 67 15.89 -13.65 -3.34
C GLN A 67 16.26 -12.25 -3.85
N VAL A 68 17.40 -12.10 -4.52
CA VAL A 68 17.79 -10.82 -5.10
C VAL A 68 16.78 -10.38 -6.14
N ALA A 69 16.40 -11.24 -7.08
CA ALA A 69 15.41 -10.90 -8.10
C ALA A 69 14.07 -10.47 -7.48
N THR A 70 13.56 -11.25 -6.51
CA THR A 70 12.29 -10.94 -5.83
C THR A 70 12.36 -9.60 -5.08
N GLN A 71 13.40 -9.38 -4.28
CA GLN A 71 13.54 -8.15 -3.50
C GLN A 71 13.79 -6.93 -4.38
N VAL A 72 14.59 -7.05 -5.45
CA VAL A 72 14.83 -5.96 -6.40
C VAL A 72 13.55 -5.57 -7.12
N ASN A 73 12.76 -6.55 -7.59
CA ASN A 73 11.47 -6.27 -8.23
C ASN A 73 10.48 -5.59 -7.27
N SER A 74 10.46 -6.01 -6.00
CA SER A 74 9.65 -5.36 -4.97
C SER A 74 10.09 -3.90 -4.74
N VAL A 75 11.40 -3.64 -4.67
CA VAL A 75 11.93 -2.28 -4.52
C VAL A 75 11.63 -1.41 -5.75
N LEU A 76 11.79 -1.96 -6.97
CA LEU A 76 11.46 -1.24 -8.20
C LEU A 76 10.00 -0.81 -8.23
N ALA A 77 9.07 -1.72 -7.91
CA ALA A 77 7.64 -1.39 -7.83
C ALA A 77 7.35 -0.32 -6.78
N ALA A 78 8.01 -0.40 -5.61
CA ALA A 78 7.83 0.60 -4.55
C ALA A 78 8.40 1.98 -4.92
N LEU A 79 9.52 2.03 -5.65
CA LEU A 79 10.12 3.29 -6.11
C LEU A 79 9.36 3.91 -7.29
N ASP A 80 8.72 3.10 -8.14
CA ASP A 80 7.88 3.57 -9.24
C ASP A 80 6.61 4.27 -8.75
N GLY A 81 5.98 3.73 -7.69
CA GLY A 81 4.82 4.34 -7.04
C GLY A 81 5.13 5.57 -6.16
N LEU A 82 6.38 5.99 -6.07
CA LEU A 82 6.80 7.08 -5.18
C LEU A 82 6.62 8.45 -5.84
N GLU A 83 5.79 9.29 -5.25
CA GLU A 83 5.67 10.69 -5.70
C GLU A 83 7.01 11.45 -5.58
N PRO A 84 7.36 12.32 -6.54
CA PRO A 84 8.56 13.14 -6.46
C PRO A 84 8.58 14.01 -5.19
N SER A 85 9.76 14.13 -4.56
CA SER A 85 9.94 14.97 -3.37
C SER A 85 9.83 16.46 -3.66
N GLY A 86 10.00 16.86 -4.93
CA GLY A 86 10.19 18.25 -5.34
C GLY A 86 11.58 18.80 -5.00
N ILE A 87 12.50 17.95 -4.53
CA ILE A 87 13.90 18.29 -4.28
C ILE A 87 14.74 17.59 -5.34
N ARG A 88 15.19 18.35 -6.35
CA ARG A 88 15.89 17.83 -7.54
C ARG A 88 16.98 16.80 -7.25
N GLN A 89 17.81 17.01 -6.22
CA GLN A 89 18.90 16.08 -5.87
C GLN A 89 18.38 14.76 -5.30
N ALA A 90 17.28 14.80 -4.56
CA ALA A 90 16.62 13.63 -3.99
C ALA A 90 15.89 12.82 -5.06
N ASP A 91 15.21 13.49 -5.98
CA ASP A 91 14.55 12.84 -7.12
C ASP A 91 15.59 12.21 -8.06
N ALA A 92 16.69 12.92 -8.36
CA ALA A 92 17.79 12.38 -9.15
C ALA A 92 18.48 11.16 -8.49
N TYR A 93 18.52 11.11 -7.16
CA TYR A 93 19.02 9.95 -6.42
C TYR A 93 18.12 8.73 -6.64
N VAL A 94 16.81 8.88 -6.49
CA VAL A 94 15.84 7.79 -6.72
C VAL A 94 15.90 7.30 -8.17
N THR A 95 15.88 8.22 -9.16
CA THR A 95 16.04 7.85 -10.58
C THR A 95 17.37 7.14 -10.87
N GLY A 96 18.45 7.52 -10.18
CA GLY A 96 19.74 6.83 -10.28
C GLY A 96 19.69 5.42 -9.71
N LEU A 97 19.05 5.25 -8.56
CA LEU A 97 18.86 3.96 -7.90
C LEU A 97 18.00 3.02 -8.75
N THR A 98 16.84 3.47 -9.25
CA THR A 98 15.95 2.69 -10.11
C THR A 98 16.71 2.14 -11.33
N ARG A 99 17.45 3.00 -12.06
CA ARG A 99 18.27 2.56 -13.21
C ARG A 99 19.37 1.56 -12.84
N ASN A 100 19.92 1.63 -11.63
CA ASN A 100 20.90 0.66 -11.17
C ASN A 100 20.26 -0.70 -10.88
N LEU A 101 19.05 -0.69 -10.32
CA LEU A 101 18.27 -1.87 -10.00
C LEU A 101 17.71 -2.55 -11.26
N GLU A 102 17.21 -1.80 -12.23
CA GLU A 102 16.80 -2.32 -13.54
C GLU A 102 17.97 -3.05 -14.23
N ARG A 103 19.14 -2.41 -14.29
CA ARG A 103 20.35 -3.05 -14.83
C ARG A 103 20.77 -4.30 -14.06
N LEU A 104 20.50 -4.37 -12.75
CA LEU A 104 20.75 -5.57 -11.96
C LEU A 104 19.76 -6.67 -12.36
N THR A 105 18.48 -6.35 -12.50
CA THR A 105 17.45 -7.29 -12.98
C THR A 105 17.76 -7.82 -14.37
N ASP A 106 18.13 -6.97 -15.33
CA ASP A 106 18.50 -7.37 -16.70
C ASP A 106 19.70 -8.34 -16.76
N GLN A 107 20.55 -8.34 -15.73
CA GLN A 107 21.73 -9.20 -15.63
C GLN A 107 21.47 -10.51 -14.87
N LEU A 108 20.30 -10.67 -14.26
CA LEU A 108 19.88 -11.89 -13.60
C LEU A 108 19.06 -12.73 -14.59
N PRO A 109 19.45 -13.99 -14.85
CA PRO A 109 18.66 -14.84 -15.75
C PRO A 109 17.29 -15.16 -15.14
N GLU A 110 16.36 -15.61 -15.99
CA GLU A 110 15.01 -16.02 -15.60
C GLU A 110 14.91 -17.53 -15.42
N GLY A 111 13.86 -17.98 -14.72
CA GLY A 111 13.57 -19.40 -14.50
C GLY A 111 14.73 -20.16 -13.85
N ASP A 112 14.88 -21.43 -14.23
CA ASP A 112 15.85 -22.37 -13.64
C ASP A 112 17.31 -21.95 -13.83
N ALA A 113 17.60 -21.12 -14.85
CA ALA A 113 18.95 -20.59 -15.06
C ALA A 113 19.37 -19.63 -13.93
N ARG A 114 18.40 -19.05 -13.20
CA ARG A 114 18.65 -18.21 -12.02
C ARG A 114 19.27 -18.98 -10.88
N ASP A 115 18.77 -20.18 -10.61
CA ASP A 115 19.25 -21.01 -9.51
C ASP A 115 20.63 -21.61 -9.78
N GLN A 116 21.07 -21.59 -11.04
CA GLN A 116 22.41 -22.03 -11.45
C GLN A 116 23.45 -20.90 -11.41
N LEU A 117 23.05 -19.65 -11.15
CA LEU A 117 23.98 -18.53 -11.15
C LEU A 117 24.94 -18.64 -9.95
N PRO A 118 26.27 -18.63 -10.15
CA PRO A 118 27.21 -18.69 -9.02
C PRO A 118 27.00 -17.53 -8.05
N ALA A 119 26.95 -17.81 -6.74
CA ALA A 119 26.73 -16.78 -5.72
C ALA A 119 27.73 -15.61 -5.83
N ALA A 120 28.99 -15.89 -6.14
CA ALA A 120 30.02 -14.86 -6.36
C ALA A 120 29.67 -13.90 -7.52
N ARG A 121 29.00 -14.40 -8.57
CA ARG A 121 28.50 -13.57 -9.67
C ARG A 121 27.36 -12.68 -9.20
N VAL A 122 26.38 -13.22 -8.46
CA VAL A 122 25.29 -12.44 -7.87
C VAL A 122 25.84 -11.34 -6.96
N THR A 123 26.78 -11.67 -6.06
CA THR A 123 27.43 -10.70 -5.17
C THR A 123 28.10 -9.58 -5.98
N ALA A 124 28.86 -9.91 -7.03
CA ALA A 124 29.51 -8.92 -7.87
C ALA A 124 28.50 -8.00 -8.58
N LEU A 125 27.31 -8.51 -8.95
CA LEU A 125 26.23 -7.69 -9.52
C LEU A 125 25.63 -6.75 -8.46
N VAL A 126 25.31 -7.26 -7.27
CA VAL A 126 24.78 -6.47 -6.14
C VAL A 126 25.77 -5.41 -5.68
N ASP A 127 27.08 -5.70 -5.68
CA ASP A 127 28.12 -4.75 -5.29
C ASP A 127 28.26 -3.57 -6.25
N ARG A 128 27.90 -3.72 -7.53
CA ARG A 128 27.84 -2.60 -8.48
C ARG A 128 26.75 -1.58 -8.13
N VAL A 129 25.66 -2.01 -7.49
CA VAL A 129 24.64 -1.09 -6.97
C VAL A 129 25.23 -0.27 -5.82
N GLY A 130 26.10 -0.87 -5.00
CA GLY A 130 26.75 -0.23 -3.86
C GLY A 130 25.85 -0.16 -2.62
N ARG A 131 26.37 0.40 -1.51
CA ARG A 131 25.60 0.62 -0.28
C ARG A 131 24.82 1.93 -0.35
N GLN A 132 23.51 1.84 -0.25
CA GLN A 132 22.58 2.95 -0.46
C GLN A 132 22.33 3.76 0.81
N ARG A 133 22.23 3.16 2.00
CA ARG A 133 21.98 3.92 3.23
C ARG A 133 23.00 5.03 3.49
N PRO A 134 24.33 4.81 3.33
CA PRO A 134 25.32 5.88 3.50
C PRO A 134 25.25 6.94 2.39
N ALA A 135 24.85 6.57 1.18
CA ALA A 135 24.68 7.53 0.08
C ALA A 135 23.49 8.47 0.36
N LEU A 136 22.34 7.91 0.72
CA LEU A 136 21.14 8.67 1.10
C LEU A 136 21.38 9.55 2.33
N ALA A 137 22.04 9.05 3.37
CA ALA A 137 22.35 9.84 4.56
C ALA A 137 23.25 11.04 4.24
N ARG A 138 24.24 10.88 3.34
CA ARG A 138 25.09 12.00 2.88
C ARG A 138 24.29 13.02 2.07
N LEU A 139 23.40 12.56 1.20
CA LEU A 139 22.51 13.42 0.44
C LEU A 139 21.60 14.24 1.36
N ALA A 140 20.95 13.60 2.33
CA ALA A 140 20.10 14.27 3.32
C ALA A 140 20.89 15.24 4.20
N ALA A 141 22.11 14.87 4.59
CA ALA A 141 23.00 15.79 5.31
C ALA A 141 23.40 17.01 4.46
N GLY A 142 23.56 16.86 3.14
CA GLY A 142 23.89 17.96 2.23
C GLY A 142 22.71 18.86 1.86
N SER A 143 21.48 18.34 1.90
CA SER A 143 20.28 19.07 1.47
C SER A 143 19.51 19.66 2.67
N ARG A 144 19.54 20.99 2.82
CA ARG A 144 18.77 21.69 3.88
C ARG A 144 17.28 21.38 3.81
N ALA A 145 16.72 21.31 2.61
CA ALA A 145 15.30 21.04 2.37
C ALA A 145 14.86 19.60 2.74
N LEU A 146 15.78 18.63 2.72
CA LEU A 146 15.48 17.23 3.03
C LEU A 146 15.82 16.86 4.48
N ARG A 147 16.82 17.52 5.07
CA ARG A 147 17.46 17.12 6.32
C ARG A 147 16.47 16.94 7.48
N ALA A 148 15.54 17.88 7.67
CA ALA A 148 14.56 17.82 8.76
C ALA A 148 13.59 16.64 8.59
N SER A 149 13.02 16.46 7.39
CA SER A 149 12.10 15.37 7.10
C SER A 149 12.78 14.00 7.19
N TYR A 150 14.00 13.87 6.68
CA TYR A 150 14.81 12.65 6.81
C TYR A 150 15.11 12.31 8.27
N GLN A 151 15.45 13.31 9.09
CA GLN A 151 15.73 13.10 10.53
C GLN A 151 14.49 12.60 11.29
N LEU A 152 13.29 12.98 10.84
CA LEU A 152 12.01 12.64 11.47
C LEU A 152 11.39 11.34 10.93
N ALA A 153 11.84 10.85 9.77
CA ALA A 153 11.31 9.65 9.15
C ALA A 153 11.63 8.37 9.97
N PRO A 154 10.62 7.54 10.30
CA PRO A 154 10.78 6.34 11.13
C PRO A 154 11.86 5.36 10.66
N ALA A 155 11.92 5.06 9.36
CA ALA A 155 12.81 4.07 8.75
C ALA A 155 14.25 4.59 8.54
N CYS A 156 14.48 5.90 8.60
CA CYS A 156 15.79 6.49 8.37
C CYS A 156 16.73 6.34 9.57
N GLY A 157 18.05 6.32 9.36
CA GLY A 157 19.00 6.42 10.47
C GLY A 157 19.13 7.87 10.97
N PRO A 158 19.46 8.12 12.25
CA PRO A 158 19.73 9.49 12.69
C PRO A 158 20.95 10.05 11.94
N LEU A 159 20.91 11.34 11.61
CA LEU A 159 22.06 12.00 11.00
C LEU A 159 23.17 12.23 12.04
N PRO A 160 24.46 12.16 11.65
CA PRO A 160 25.57 12.45 12.56
C PRO A 160 25.52 13.84 13.19
N ARG A 161 24.92 14.80 12.49
CA ARG A 161 24.65 16.16 12.97
C ARG A 161 23.18 16.49 12.69
N PRO A 162 22.28 16.19 13.63
CA PRO A 162 20.85 16.48 13.47
C PRO A 162 20.62 17.98 13.24
N PRO A 163 19.68 18.38 12.38
CA PRO A 163 19.28 19.78 12.25
C PRO A 163 18.55 20.26 13.51
N ALA A 164 18.58 21.57 13.74
CA ALA A 164 17.56 22.19 14.59
C ALA A 164 16.19 22.01 13.92
N LEU A 165 15.20 21.55 14.68
CA LEU A 165 13.84 21.31 14.18
C LEU A 165 12.93 22.46 14.61
N ALA A 166 12.11 22.94 13.68
CA ALA A 166 11.07 23.94 13.94
C ALA A 166 9.78 23.33 14.50
N THR A 167 9.87 22.16 15.12
CA THR A 167 8.74 21.36 15.63
C THR A 167 9.13 20.71 16.95
N ASN A 168 8.13 20.40 17.77
CA ASN A 168 8.29 19.64 19.01
C ASN A 168 8.34 18.13 18.76
N ALA A 169 8.07 17.68 17.53
CA ALA A 169 8.16 16.27 17.16
C ALA A 169 9.60 15.77 17.22
N THR A 170 9.77 14.57 17.79
CA THR A 170 11.00 13.78 17.66
C THR A 170 10.75 12.62 16.72
N ARG A 171 11.81 12.02 16.18
CA ARG A 171 11.69 10.82 15.33
C ARG A 171 10.97 9.68 16.06
N ASP A 172 11.26 9.46 17.33
CA ASP A 172 10.62 8.40 18.12
C ASP A 172 9.12 8.67 18.30
N LEU A 173 8.71 9.92 18.49
CA LEU A 173 7.29 10.29 18.54
C LEU A 173 6.61 10.14 17.18
N VAL A 174 7.26 10.50 16.07
CA VAL A 174 6.72 10.30 14.70
C VAL A 174 6.56 8.80 14.43
N ARG A 175 7.57 7.98 14.74
CA ARG A 175 7.49 6.52 14.63
C ARG A 175 6.38 5.94 15.48
N TRP A 176 6.23 6.42 16.71
CA TRP A 176 5.16 6.01 17.61
C TRP A 176 3.78 6.33 17.02
N ALA A 177 3.56 7.56 16.57
CA ALA A 177 2.29 7.98 15.99
C ALA A 177 1.97 7.21 14.71
N ASP A 178 2.94 7.09 13.79
CA ASP A 178 2.82 6.36 12.54
C ASP A 178 2.46 4.88 12.76
N THR A 179 3.12 4.22 13.71
CA THR A 179 2.83 2.82 14.04
C THR A 179 1.42 2.66 14.61
N LEU A 180 1.02 3.55 15.51
CA LEU A 180 -0.31 3.50 16.15
C LEU A 180 -1.41 3.74 15.11
N CYS A 181 -1.28 4.77 14.26
CA CYS A 181 -2.21 5.03 13.17
C CYS A 181 -2.34 3.83 12.24
N ALA A 182 -1.21 3.27 11.79
CA ALA A 182 -1.20 2.11 10.91
C ALA A 182 -1.84 0.88 11.55
N THR A 183 -1.57 0.60 12.82
CA THR A 183 -2.21 -0.51 13.52
C THR A 183 -3.71 -0.29 13.66
N THR A 184 -4.17 0.90 14.04
CA THR A 184 -5.61 1.18 14.18
C THR A 184 -6.34 1.12 12.85
N GLN A 185 -5.72 1.64 11.78
CA GLN A 185 -6.25 1.55 10.43
C GLN A 185 -6.32 0.09 9.96
N SER A 186 -5.24 -0.68 10.15
CA SER A 186 -5.22 -2.09 9.77
C SER A 186 -6.29 -2.91 10.49
N ILE A 187 -6.57 -2.63 11.78
CA ILE A 187 -7.67 -3.27 12.51
C ILE A 187 -9.03 -2.91 11.90
N ALA A 188 -9.22 -1.66 11.50
CA ALA A 188 -10.46 -1.18 10.89
C ALA A 188 -10.66 -1.72 9.45
N GLU A 189 -9.58 -2.03 8.76
CA GLU A 189 -9.58 -2.60 7.40
C GLU A 189 -9.58 -4.14 7.38
N LEU A 190 -9.52 -4.80 8.54
CA LEU A 190 -9.66 -6.26 8.57
C LEU A 190 -11.01 -6.66 7.97
N PRO A 191 -11.03 -7.69 7.10
CA PRO A 191 -12.26 -8.09 6.44
C PRO A 191 -13.31 -8.54 7.46
N GLU A 192 -14.57 -8.23 7.20
CA GLU A 192 -15.66 -8.81 7.96
C GLU A 192 -15.81 -10.31 7.63
N PRO A 193 -16.26 -11.13 8.60
CA PRO A 193 -16.38 -12.56 8.38
C PRO A 193 -17.58 -12.88 7.49
N GLY A 194 -17.27 -13.29 6.27
CA GLY A 194 -18.25 -13.75 5.29
C GLY A 194 -18.81 -12.60 4.44
N ASP A 195 -18.61 -12.71 3.13
CA ASP A 195 -19.13 -11.77 2.14
C ASP A 195 -20.63 -12.05 1.87
N GLU A 196 -21.43 -11.01 1.61
CA GLU A 196 -22.84 -11.14 1.20
C GLU A 196 -22.99 -12.00 -0.06
N LEU A 197 -21.99 -12.02 -0.94
CA LEU A 197 -21.92 -12.89 -2.12
C LEU A 197 -22.00 -14.38 -1.76
N LEU A 198 -21.54 -14.80 -0.58
CA LEU A 198 -21.60 -16.20 -0.15
C LEU A 198 -23.04 -16.67 0.10
N LYS A 199 -24.02 -15.76 0.14
CA LYS A 199 -25.45 -16.09 0.18
C LYS A 199 -26.02 -16.47 -1.19
N ASP A 200 -25.35 -16.08 -2.28
CA ASP A 200 -25.75 -16.52 -3.63
C ASP A 200 -25.47 -18.02 -3.77
N PRO A 201 -26.43 -18.83 -4.27
CA PRO A 201 -26.28 -20.28 -4.40
C PRO A 201 -25.03 -20.73 -5.17
N ARG A 202 -24.50 -19.88 -6.07
CA ARG A 202 -23.29 -20.18 -6.86
C ARG A 202 -22.00 -20.09 -6.03
N PHE A 203 -21.99 -19.30 -4.96
CA PHE A 203 -20.84 -19.12 -4.08
C PHE A 203 -21.00 -19.83 -2.73
N ALA A 204 -22.23 -20.14 -2.32
CA ALA A 204 -22.55 -20.83 -1.07
C ALA A 204 -21.72 -22.11 -0.78
N PRO A 205 -21.37 -22.96 -1.77
CA PRO A 205 -20.53 -24.14 -1.52
C PRO A 205 -19.14 -23.82 -0.94
N PHE A 206 -18.65 -22.59 -1.13
CA PHE A 206 -17.33 -22.16 -0.67
C PHE A 206 -17.35 -21.43 0.67
N GLU A 207 -18.52 -21.19 1.27
CA GLU A 207 -18.63 -20.38 2.48
C GLU A 207 -17.86 -20.99 3.67
N SER A 208 -17.88 -22.32 3.83
CA SER A 208 -17.13 -22.98 4.91
C SER A 208 -15.62 -22.79 4.74
N MET A 209 -15.12 -22.89 3.51
CA MET A 209 -13.71 -22.67 3.19
C MET A 209 -13.32 -21.21 3.44
N GLU A 210 -14.12 -20.24 3.00
CA GLU A 210 -13.83 -18.82 3.23
C GLU A 210 -13.83 -18.44 4.71
N LEU A 211 -14.77 -18.98 5.50
CA LEU A 211 -14.77 -18.75 6.94
C LEU A 211 -13.57 -19.41 7.65
N ALA A 212 -13.12 -20.57 7.17
CA ALA A 212 -11.89 -21.20 7.67
C ALA A 212 -10.64 -20.38 7.30
N ASN A 213 -10.55 -19.92 6.06
CA ASN A 213 -9.47 -19.04 5.59
C ASN A 213 -9.42 -17.74 6.38
N TYR A 214 -10.58 -17.11 6.63
CA TYR A 214 -10.71 -15.93 7.47
C TYR A 214 -10.16 -16.16 8.88
N LEU A 215 -10.56 -17.26 9.53
CA LEU A 215 -10.10 -17.60 10.88
C LEU A 215 -8.59 -17.83 10.96
N SER A 216 -7.99 -18.38 9.89
CA SER A 216 -6.54 -18.54 9.78
C SER A 216 -5.85 -17.19 9.59
N ALA A 217 -6.31 -16.38 8.63
CA ALA A 217 -5.74 -15.09 8.28
C ALA A 217 -5.75 -14.12 9.47
N VAL A 218 -6.91 -13.97 10.13
CA VAL A 218 -7.07 -13.01 11.24
C VAL A 218 -6.13 -13.30 12.41
N ALA A 219 -5.76 -14.57 12.64
CA ALA A 219 -4.78 -14.92 13.67
C ALA A 219 -3.37 -14.43 13.31
N SER A 220 -2.94 -14.65 12.06
CA SER A 220 -1.67 -14.16 11.53
C SER A 220 -1.63 -12.62 11.46
N ASP A 221 -2.75 -11.99 11.10
CA ASP A 221 -2.86 -10.53 11.06
C ASP A 221 -2.70 -9.92 12.45
N VAL A 222 -3.39 -10.45 13.47
CA VAL A 222 -3.25 -9.97 14.85
C VAL A 222 -1.82 -10.13 15.38
N GLU A 223 -1.12 -11.19 14.99
CA GLU A 223 0.30 -11.36 15.32
C GLU A 223 1.17 -10.28 14.66
N SER A 224 0.98 -10.06 13.35
CA SER A 224 1.68 -9.03 12.58
C SER A 224 1.42 -7.61 13.10
N LEU A 225 0.24 -7.35 13.65
CA LEU A 225 -0.11 -6.07 14.29
C LEU A 225 0.52 -5.89 15.68
N THR A 226 0.81 -6.99 16.37
CA THR A 226 1.37 -6.96 17.74
C THR A 226 2.85 -6.60 17.74
N GLU A 227 3.63 -7.15 16.80
CA GLU A 227 5.10 -7.03 16.79
C GLU A 227 5.59 -5.57 16.73
N PRO A 228 5.08 -4.71 15.84
CA PRO A 228 5.53 -3.30 15.77
C PRO A 228 5.30 -2.54 17.09
N LEU A 229 4.20 -2.81 17.80
CA LEU A 229 3.84 -2.13 19.05
C LEU A 229 4.78 -2.47 20.22
N VAL A 230 5.28 -3.71 20.26
CA VAL A 230 6.20 -4.18 21.31
C VAL A 230 7.51 -3.40 21.25
N GLY A 231 8.01 -3.13 20.04
CA GLY A 231 9.26 -2.41 19.80
C GLY A 231 9.20 -0.90 20.01
N LEU A 232 8.01 -0.33 20.30
CA LEU A 232 7.89 1.11 20.48
C LEU A 232 8.46 1.57 21.83
N PRO A 233 9.28 2.64 21.87
CA PRO A 233 9.69 3.25 23.11
C PRO A 233 8.51 3.95 23.80
N ARG A 234 8.64 4.17 25.11
CA ARG A 234 7.71 5.04 25.86
C ARG A 234 7.90 6.50 25.41
N THR A 235 6.79 7.21 25.25
CA THR A 235 6.74 8.60 24.80
C THR A 235 6.98 9.60 25.95
N ARG A 236 6.82 9.15 27.21
CA ARG A 236 6.76 9.99 28.42
C ARG A 236 5.51 10.89 28.48
N ILE A 237 4.53 10.64 27.62
CA ILE A 237 3.17 11.18 27.70
C ILE A 237 2.31 10.06 28.26
N ALA A 238 1.84 10.20 29.50
CA ALA A 238 1.21 9.11 30.24
C ALA A 238 0.00 8.52 29.50
N GLU A 239 -0.83 9.38 28.92
CA GLU A 239 -2.05 9.01 28.18
C GLU A 239 -1.72 8.29 26.87
N ALA A 240 -0.67 8.70 26.16
CA ALA A 240 -0.22 8.01 24.94
C ALA A 240 0.37 6.64 25.29
N ASP A 241 1.19 6.55 26.35
CA ASP A 241 1.77 5.28 26.80
C ASP A 241 0.69 4.32 27.32
N ALA A 242 -0.37 4.84 27.97
CA ALA A 242 -1.55 4.08 28.35
C ALA A 242 -2.31 3.55 27.13
N TYR A 243 -2.61 4.40 26.15
CA TYR A 243 -3.30 4.00 24.91
C TYR A 243 -2.56 2.87 24.18
N ARG A 244 -1.24 3.00 23.99
CA ARG A 244 -0.43 1.93 23.38
C ARG A 244 -0.50 0.64 24.19
N SER A 245 -0.40 0.73 25.52
CA SER A 245 -0.40 -0.44 26.40
C SER A 245 -1.75 -1.15 26.38
N GLU A 246 -2.85 -0.41 26.36
CA GLU A 246 -4.21 -0.93 26.21
C GLU A 246 -4.40 -1.62 24.86
N LEU A 247 -4.01 -0.98 23.75
CA LEU A 247 -4.07 -1.57 22.41
C LEU A 247 -3.27 -2.87 22.32
N LEU A 248 -2.02 -2.86 22.80
CA LEU A 248 -1.14 -4.04 22.81
C LEU A 248 -1.72 -5.17 23.69
N SER A 249 -2.27 -4.82 24.85
CA SER A 249 -2.94 -5.78 25.73
C SER A 249 -4.19 -6.37 25.08
N GLY A 250 -4.98 -5.53 24.41
CA GLY A 250 -6.15 -5.90 23.62
C GLY A 250 -5.80 -6.91 22.53
N LEU A 251 -4.78 -6.62 21.72
CA LEU A 251 -4.31 -7.52 20.65
C LEU A 251 -3.77 -8.84 21.18
N ARG A 252 -2.99 -8.83 22.29
CA ARG A 252 -2.52 -10.07 22.93
C ARG A 252 -3.68 -10.91 23.46
N LYS A 253 -4.68 -10.27 24.07
CA LYS A 253 -5.90 -10.93 24.54
C LYS A 253 -6.71 -11.48 23.37
N ALA A 254 -6.75 -10.77 22.24
CA ALA A 254 -7.38 -11.24 21.02
C ALA A 254 -6.68 -12.49 20.51
N ARG A 255 -5.35 -12.43 20.32
CA ARG A 255 -4.52 -13.58 19.92
C ARG A 255 -4.73 -14.80 20.82
N ALA A 256 -4.83 -14.62 22.13
CA ALA A 256 -5.04 -15.73 23.07
C ALA A 256 -6.43 -16.38 22.95
N ARG A 257 -7.42 -15.67 22.40
CA ARG A 257 -8.81 -16.12 22.23
C ARG A 257 -9.11 -16.61 20.83
N LEU A 258 -8.35 -16.17 19.83
CA LEU A 258 -8.45 -16.69 18.48
C LEU A 258 -8.06 -18.17 18.49
N PRO A 259 -8.72 -19.01 17.66
CA PRO A 259 -8.28 -20.38 17.49
C PRO A 259 -6.81 -20.34 17.03
N ARG A 260 -5.92 -20.92 17.84
CA ARG A 260 -4.57 -21.25 17.35
C ARG A 260 -4.76 -22.20 16.18
N GLU A 261 -3.90 -22.09 15.17
CA GLU A 261 -3.81 -23.01 14.03
C GLU A 261 -4.13 -24.43 14.50
N ALA A 262 -5.40 -24.81 14.36
CA ALA A 262 -5.82 -26.12 14.78
C ALA A 262 -5.21 -27.04 13.72
N PRO A 263 -4.50 -28.11 14.12
CA PRO A 263 -3.72 -28.93 13.19
C PRO A 263 -4.62 -29.34 12.04
N MET A 264 -4.44 -28.70 10.87
CA MET A 264 -5.38 -28.61 9.74
C MET A 264 -6.70 -29.32 10.06
N LEU A 265 -7.51 -28.76 10.99
CA LEU A 265 -8.83 -29.35 11.22
C LEU A 265 -9.48 -29.30 9.86
N SER A 266 -9.88 -30.48 9.36
CA SER A 266 -10.55 -30.55 8.08
C SER A 266 -11.71 -29.58 8.20
N PRO A 267 -11.82 -28.53 7.37
CA PRO A 267 -12.93 -27.58 7.44
C PRO A 267 -14.31 -28.29 7.43
N HIS A 268 -14.30 -29.55 6.99
CA HIS A 268 -15.41 -30.50 7.00
C HIS A 268 -15.85 -30.99 8.39
N ASP A 269 -15.01 -30.93 9.43
CA ASP A 269 -15.32 -31.44 10.77
C ASP A 269 -16.14 -30.44 11.62
N ILE A 270 -16.19 -29.17 11.19
CA ILE A 270 -16.92 -28.09 11.88
C ILE A 270 -18.13 -27.71 11.02
N GLY A 271 -19.33 -27.82 11.59
CA GLY A 271 -20.54 -27.39 10.90
C GLY A 271 -20.53 -25.89 10.55
N LEU A 272 -21.09 -25.52 9.39
CA LEU A 272 -21.08 -24.15 8.87
C LEU A 272 -21.57 -23.09 9.87
N GLN A 273 -22.60 -23.39 10.67
CA GLN A 273 -23.10 -22.45 11.69
C GLN A 273 -22.09 -22.20 12.80
N GLN A 274 -21.29 -23.20 13.16
CA GLN A 274 -20.23 -23.04 14.14
C GLN A 274 -19.06 -22.23 13.56
N LEU A 275 -18.71 -22.43 12.27
CA LEU A 275 -17.73 -21.58 11.58
C LEU A 275 -18.17 -20.11 11.58
N ARG A 276 -19.42 -19.82 11.19
CA ARG A 276 -19.99 -18.46 11.23
C ARG A 276 -19.91 -17.85 12.63
N ALA A 277 -20.31 -18.60 13.66
CA ALA A 277 -20.26 -18.14 15.04
C ALA A 277 -18.83 -17.81 15.49
N ARG A 278 -17.86 -18.68 15.17
CA ARG A 278 -16.44 -18.48 15.48
C ARG A 278 -15.85 -17.29 14.73
N ALA A 279 -16.13 -17.15 13.44
CA ALA A 279 -15.64 -16.04 12.62
C ALA A 279 -16.17 -14.69 13.14
N ARG A 280 -17.47 -14.58 13.44
CA ARG A 280 -18.03 -13.37 14.08
C ARG A 280 -17.45 -13.10 15.47
N GLN A 281 -17.16 -14.15 16.25
CA GLN A 281 -16.50 -14.00 17.54
C GLN A 281 -15.07 -13.50 17.39
N ALA A 282 -14.32 -14.00 16.39
CA ALA A 282 -12.99 -13.53 16.06
C ALA A 282 -12.99 -12.05 15.68
N ALA A 283 -13.84 -11.65 14.73
CA ALA A 283 -14.02 -10.24 14.32
C ALA A 283 -14.28 -9.32 15.51
N ARG A 284 -15.30 -9.63 16.35
CA ARG A 284 -15.59 -8.85 17.55
C ARG A 284 -14.44 -8.80 18.55
N THR A 285 -13.68 -9.90 18.67
CA THR A 285 -12.55 -9.99 19.58
C THR A 285 -11.41 -9.07 19.14
N VAL A 286 -11.15 -8.97 17.84
CA VAL A 286 -10.12 -8.09 17.28
C VAL A 286 -10.58 -6.63 17.30
N ALA A 287 -11.83 -6.34 16.92
CA ALA A 287 -12.39 -4.99 17.00
C ALA A 287 -12.35 -4.43 18.43
N ALA A 288 -12.58 -5.27 19.44
CA ALA A 288 -12.50 -4.90 20.86
C ALA A 288 -11.05 -4.68 21.37
N ALA A 289 -10.02 -4.88 20.54
CA ALA A 289 -8.64 -4.56 20.90
C ALA A 289 -8.36 -3.05 20.85
N VAL A 290 -9.15 -2.29 20.08
CA VAL A 290 -9.04 -0.83 20.02
C VAL A 290 -9.51 -0.23 21.35
N PRO A 291 -8.72 0.64 22.00
CA PRO A 291 -9.12 1.31 23.24
C PRO A 291 -10.45 2.07 23.08
N ALA A 292 -11.37 1.91 24.03
CA ALA A 292 -12.69 2.56 24.02
C ALA A 292 -12.65 4.05 24.46
N GLY A 293 -11.49 4.54 24.90
CA GLY A 293 -11.29 5.93 25.32
C GLY A 293 -11.17 6.91 24.13
N PRO A 294 -10.68 8.13 24.38
CA PRO A 294 -10.39 9.09 23.32
C PRO A 294 -9.48 8.46 22.26
N GLY A 295 -9.85 8.64 20.99
CA GLY A 295 -9.05 8.12 19.88
C GLY A 295 -7.67 8.77 19.80
N LEU A 296 -6.78 8.18 19.02
CA LEU A 296 -5.45 8.72 18.78
C LEU A 296 -5.45 10.21 18.32
N PRO A 297 -6.39 10.67 17.46
CA PRO A 297 -6.49 12.09 17.11
C PRO A 297 -6.81 12.99 18.32
N ASP A 298 -7.69 12.54 19.22
CA ASP A 298 -8.03 13.28 20.43
C ASP A 298 -6.86 13.41 21.39
N LEU A 299 -6.10 12.33 21.56
CA LEU A 299 -4.90 12.30 22.37
C LEU A 299 -3.84 13.25 21.80
N ALA A 300 -3.61 13.18 20.49
CA ALA A 300 -2.66 14.06 19.80
C ALA A 300 -2.99 15.54 20.04
N ARG A 301 -4.28 15.93 19.99
CA ARG A 301 -4.71 17.32 20.23
C ARG A 301 -4.35 17.88 21.61
N ARG A 302 -4.20 17.02 22.62
CA ARG A 302 -3.94 17.45 24.01
C ARG A 302 -2.47 17.70 24.31
N HIS A 303 -1.56 17.19 23.49
CA HIS A 303 -0.12 17.28 23.72
C HIS A 303 0.61 17.84 22.50
N PRO A 304 1.20 19.05 22.55
CA PRO A 304 1.80 19.70 21.37
C PRO A 304 2.83 18.84 20.62
N ALA A 305 3.72 18.15 21.34
CA ALA A 305 4.72 17.28 20.70
C ALA A 305 4.09 16.08 19.98
N LEU A 306 2.98 15.54 20.51
CA LEU A 306 2.25 14.45 19.88
C LEU A 306 1.41 14.94 18.71
N ALA A 307 0.81 16.13 18.80
CA ALA A 307 0.11 16.78 17.69
C ALA A 307 1.04 16.96 16.48
N ASP A 308 2.24 17.50 16.71
CA ASP A 308 3.25 17.67 15.67
C ASP A 308 3.69 16.31 15.07
N ALA A 309 3.93 15.31 15.92
CA ALA A 309 4.33 13.98 15.47
C ALA A 309 3.22 13.30 14.64
N TYR A 310 1.96 13.40 15.06
CA TYR A 310 0.80 12.88 14.34
C TYR A 310 0.59 13.59 13.00
N ALA A 311 0.81 14.92 12.96
CA ALA A 311 0.75 15.68 11.72
C ALA A 311 1.84 15.27 10.72
N LEU A 312 3.02 14.83 11.20
CA LEU A 312 4.16 14.45 10.36
C LEU A 312 4.22 12.95 10.04
N ALA A 313 3.52 12.10 10.80
CA ALA A 313 3.48 10.66 10.61
C ALA A 313 2.83 10.29 9.26
N PRO A 314 3.52 9.48 8.42
CA PRO A 314 3.04 9.12 7.08
C PRO A 314 1.65 8.48 7.04
N ARG A 315 1.36 7.55 7.94
CA ARG A 315 0.12 6.74 7.95
C ARG A 315 -0.98 7.28 8.85
N CYS A 316 -0.84 8.50 9.36
CA CYS A 316 -1.92 9.16 10.10
C CYS A 316 -2.78 10.00 9.16
N GLU A 317 -4.09 10.07 9.39
CA GLU A 317 -4.95 10.94 8.59
C GLU A 317 -4.61 12.43 8.80
N PRO A 318 -4.74 13.28 7.76
CA PRO A 318 -4.57 14.72 7.94
C PRO A 318 -5.69 15.26 8.82
N ARG A 319 -5.34 16.13 9.77
CA ARG A 319 -6.27 16.71 10.76
C ARG A 319 -7.51 17.38 10.14
N ASP A 320 -7.36 17.92 8.94
CA ASP A 320 -8.37 18.71 8.22
C ASP A 320 -8.74 18.09 6.86
N ALA A 321 -8.32 16.86 6.57
CA ALA A 321 -8.77 16.22 5.35
C ALA A 321 -10.27 15.93 5.49
N PRO A 322 -11.13 16.43 4.59
CA PRO A 322 -12.46 15.87 4.48
C PRO A 322 -12.29 14.37 4.27
N SER A 323 -13.07 13.57 5.01
CA SER A 323 -13.14 12.12 4.80
C SER A 323 -13.26 11.90 3.30
N SER A 324 -12.19 11.38 2.71
CA SER A 324 -12.06 11.35 1.27
C SER A 324 -13.11 10.38 0.79
N ALA A 325 -14.21 10.92 0.26
CA ALA A 325 -15.24 10.11 -0.38
C ALA A 325 -14.50 9.17 -1.34
N PRO A 326 -14.83 7.87 -1.34
CA PRO A 326 -14.10 6.88 -2.13
C PRO A 326 -13.97 7.42 -3.55
N PRO A 327 -12.74 7.39 -4.13
CA PRO A 327 -12.54 7.93 -5.46
C PRO A 327 -13.57 7.30 -6.38
N THR A 328 -14.41 8.14 -6.99
CA THR A 328 -15.36 7.71 -8.02
C THR A 328 -14.58 7.45 -9.29
N THR A 329 -13.69 6.46 -9.23
CA THR A 329 -12.92 5.99 -10.38
C THR A 329 -13.93 5.43 -11.35
N THR A 330 -14.22 6.18 -12.40
CA THR A 330 -15.05 5.69 -13.49
C THR A 330 -14.29 4.55 -14.14
N LEU A 331 -14.89 3.35 -14.17
CA LEU A 331 -14.25 2.19 -14.79
C LEU A 331 -13.97 2.49 -16.27
N PRO A 332 -12.81 2.08 -16.80
CA PRO A 332 -12.58 2.15 -18.24
C PRO A 332 -13.65 1.30 -18.96
N PRO A 333 -14.03 1.66 -20.19
CA PRO A 333 -14.95 0.83 -20.96
C PRO A 333 -14.28 -0.50 -21.29
N ALA A 334 -14.94 -1.62 -20.98
CA ALA A 334 -14.51 -2.93 -21.42
C ALA A 334 -14.75 -3.09 -22.94
N ARG A 335 -13.81 -3.69 -23.68
CA ARG A 335 -13.92 -3.91 -25.14
C ARG A 335 -15.25 -4.55 -25.55
N ASP A 336 -15.68 -5.55 -24.79
CA ASP A 336 -16.90 -6.32 -25.07
C ASP A 336 -18.08 -5.86 -24.18
N GLY A 337 -17.91 -4.79 -23.40
CA GLY A 337 -18.93 -4.27 -22.49
C GLY A 337 -19.40 -5.34 -21.50
N ARG A 338 -20.71 -5.54 -21.37
CA ARG A 338 -21.31 -6.61 -20.52
C ARG A 338 -21.58 -7.91 -21.28
N LYS A 339 -21.11 -8.05 -22.51
CA LYS A 339 -21.45 -9.19 -23.40
C LYS A 339 -20.60 -10.41 -23.07
N VAL A 340 -20.95 -11.14 -22.01
CA VAL A 340 -20.21 -12.35 -21.57
C VAL A 340 -20.11 -13.46 -22.62
N ALA A 341 -20.99 -13.47 -23.63
CA ALA A 341 -20.92 -14.39 -24.76
C ALA A 341 -19.65 -14.20 -25.63
N ALA A 342 -19.03 -13.01 -25.60
CA ALA A 342 -17.77 -12.76 -26.31
C ALA A 342 -16.62 -13.65 -25.80
N CYS A 343 -16.72 -14.19 -24.59
CA CYS A 343 -15.68 -15.00 -23.95
C CYS A 343 -15.64 -16.46 -24.41
N GLN A 344 -16.64 -16.90 -25.20
CA GLN A 344 -16.78 -18.32 -25.58
C GLN A 344 -15.56 -18.86 -26.33
N ASP A 345 -14.96 -18.02 -27.18
CA ASP A 345 -13.78 -18.38 -28.00
C ASP A 345 -12.45 -18.29 -27.25
N GLY A 346 -12.48 -18.06 -25.93
CA GLY A 346 -11.27 -18.04 -25.10
C GLY A 346 -10.59 -16.68 -24.96
N GLY A 347 -11.23 -15.58 -25.43
CA GLY A 347 -10.69 -14.23 -25.31
C GLY A 347 -11.77 -13.17 -25.28
N CYS A 348 -11.86 -12.36 -24.22
CA CYS A 348 -12.80 -11.23 -24.14
C CYS A 348 -12.35 -10.23 -23.08
N GLN A 349 -12.91 -9.02 -23.09
CA GLN A 349 -12.81 -8.08 -21.98
C GLN A 349 -14.20 -7.58 -21.61
N ILE A 350 -14.65 -7.89 -20.40
CA ILE A 350 -16.02 -7.65 -19.95
C ILE A 350 -16.09 -6.81 -18.67
N THR A 351 -17.20 -6.10 -18.48
CA THR A 351 -17.56 -5.43 -17.22
C THR A 351 -18.49 -6.32 -16.40
N VAL A 352 -18.13 -6.59 -15.16
CA VAL A 352 -18.93 -7.33 -14.18
C VAL A 352 -19.36 -6.38 -13.08
N SER A 353 -20.66 -6.29 -12.80
CA SER A 353 -21.21 -5.46 -11.72
C SER A 353 -22.29 -6.18 -10.90
N ALA A 354 -22.54 -7.45 -11.22
CA ALA A 354 -23.44 -8.35 -10.54
C ALA A 354 -22.98 -9.79 -10.82
N PRO A 355 -23.30 -10.75 -9.96
CA PRO A 355 -22.99 -12.16 -10.18
C PRO A 355 -23.48 -12.69 -11.55
N VAL A 356 -22.53 -13.02 -12.44
CA VAL A 356 -22.80 -13.44 -13.83
C VAL A 356 -22.01 -14.69 -14.20
N ASP A 357 -22.60 -15.53 -15.04
CA ASP A 357 -21.94 -16.70 -15.59
C ASP A 357 -21.22 -16.37 -16.89
N VAL A 358 -19.94 -16.73 -16.97
CA VAL A 358 -19.06 -16.57 -18.12
C VAL A 358 -18.70 -17.96 -18.61
N THR A 359 -18.91 -18.22 -19.90
CA THR A 359 -18.49 -19.47 -20.53
C THR A 359 -17.25 -19.22 -21.38
N VAL A 360 -16.19 -19.96 -21.11
CA VAL A 360 -14.89 -19.85 -21.80
C VAL A 360 -14.47 -21.24 -22.26
N ARG A 361 -14.41 -21.49 -23.58
CA ARG A 361 -14.09 -22.81 -24.15
C ARG A 361 -14.92 -23.95 -23.54
N GLY A 362 -16.22 -23.71 -23.33
CA GLY A 362 -17.15 -24.68 -22.74
C GLY A 362 -17.10 -24.81 -21.22
N ASN A 363 -16.12 -24.19 -20.54
CA ASN A 363 -16.06 -24.16 -19.08
C ASN A 363 -16.89 -22.99 -18.54
N ARG A 364 -17.72 -23.25 -17.52
CA ARG A 364 -18.55 -22.23 -16.88
C ARG A 364 -17.88 -21.71 -15.61
N PHE A 365 -17.81 -20.39 -15.51
CA PHE A 365 -17.34 -19.65 -14.35
C PHE A 365 -18.44 -18.71 -13.89
N THR A 366 -18.61 -18.53 -12.58
CA THR A 366 -19.42 -17.44 -12.05
C THR A 366 -18.48 -16.35 -11.53
N THR A 367 -18.66 -15.13 -12.01
CA THR A 367 -17.88 -13.96 -11.60
C THR A 367 -18.77 -12.95 -10.89
N ALA A 368 -18.29 -12.38 -9.79
CA ALA A 368 -18.96 -11.31 -9.05
C ALA A 368 -17.93 -10.29 -8.52
N VAL A 369 -18.40 -9.13 -8.09
CA VAL A 369 -17.57 -8.10 -7.45
C VAL A 369 -18.23 -7.67 -6.15
N SER A 370 -17.46 -7.62 -5.07
CA SER A 370 -17.88 -7.14 -3.76
C SER A 370 -16.69 -6.50 -3.07
N GLU A 371 -16.90 -5.30 -2.50
CA GLU A 371 -15.90 -4.51 -1.80
C GLU A 371 -14.57 -4.38 -2.58
N GLY A 372 -14.66 -4.17 -3.90
CA GLY A 372 -13.49 -4.04 -4.78
C GLY A 372 -12.73 -5.34 -5.05
N THR A 373 -13.21 -6.47 -4.54
CA THR A 373 -12.67 -7.80 -4.79
C THR A 373 -13.49 -8.52 -5.85
N VAL A 374 -12.82 -9.06 -6.85
CA VAL A 374 -13.42 -9.93 -7.87
C VAL A 374 -13.41 -11.36 -7.36
N TRP A 375 -14.60 -11.97 -7.32
CA TRP A 375 -14.81 -13.35 -6.93
C TRP A 375 -15.09 -14.18 -8.17
N ILE A 376 -14.31 -15.24 -8.35
CA ILE A 376 -14.44 -16.14 -9.51
C ILE A 376 -14.54 -17.55 -8.99
N VAL A 377 -15.61 -18.24 -9.34
CA VAL A 377 -15.78 -19.65 -9.00
C VAL A 377 -15.98 -20.49 -10.23
N ASN A 378 -15.49 -21.72 -10.16
CA ASN A 378 -15.94 -22.80 -11.01
C ASN A 378 -16.31 -23.99 -10.10
N GLY A 379 -16.87 -25.07 -10.65
CA GLY A 379 -17.25 -26.23 -9.85
C GLY A 379 -16.12 -26.89 -9.04
N SER A 380 -14.86 -26.48 -9.25
CA SER A 380 -13.67 -27.02 -8.58
C SER A 380 -12.99 -26.06 -7.59
N GLY A 381 -13.32 -24.77 -7.58
CA GLY A 381 -12.57 -23.81 -6.78
C GLY A 381 -13.09 -22.38 -6.83
N LEU A 382 -12.53 -21.56 -5.94
CA LEU A 382 -12.81 -20.14 -5.77
C LEU A 382 -11.50 -19.36 -5.79
N ILE A 383 -11.46 -18.26 -6.53
CA ILE A 383 -10.35 -17.31 -6.56
C ILE A 383 -10.89 -15.92 -6.22
N ARG A 384 -10.12 -15.18 -5.41
CA ARG A 384 -10.36 -13.77 -5.07
C ARG A 384 -9.22 -12.93 -5.64
N LEU A 385 -9.56 -11.88 -6.38
CA LEU A 385 -8.60 -10.93 -6.93
C LEU A 385 -8.95 -9.54 -6.44
N SER A 386 -8.05 -8.94 -5.66
CA SER A 386 -8.11 -7.52 -5.28
C SER A 386 -7.15 -6.71 -6.16
N GLY A 387 -7.51 -5.46 -6.46
CA GLY A 387 -6.72 -4.59 -7.34
C GLY A 387 -6.50 -5.17 -8.74
N ALA A 388 -5.34 -4.91 -9.36
CA ALA A 388 -4.97 -5.39 -10.69
C ALA A 388 -4.41 -6.84 -10.69
N GLY A 389 -5.09 -7.75 -10.00
CA GLY A 389 -4.66 -9.14 -9.84
C GLY A 389 -4.92 -10.03 -11.07
N THR A 390 -4.29 -11.21 -11.10
CA THR A 390 -4.56 -12.25 -12.10
C THR A 390 -4.81 -13.60 -11.42
N GLY A 391 -5.87 -14.30 -11.83
CA GLY A 391 -6.24 -15.64 -11.38
C GLY A 391 -6.28 -16.62 -12.54
N ARG A 392 -6.03 -17.91 -12.28
CA ARG A 392 -5.98 -18.95 -13.31
C ARG A 392 -6.74 -20.19 -12.88
N PHE A 393 -7.53 -20.76 -13.78
CA PHE A 393 -8.18 -22.06 -13.63
C PHE A 393 -7.73 -22.99 -14.73
N GLY A 394 -7.10 -24.10 -14.38
CA GLY A 394 -6.58 -25.09 -15.32
C GLY A 394 -7.33 -26.42 -15.24
N THR A 395 -7.64 -27.01 -16.38
CA THR A 395 -8.13 -28.40 -16.50
C THR A 395 -7.34 -29.10 -17.60
N GLY A 396 -6.28 -29.83 -17.23
CA GLY A 396 -5.43 -30.53 -18.21
C GLY A 396 -4.76 -29.57 -19.18
N ASP A 397 -5.19 -29.61 -20.45
CA ASP A 397 -4.54 -28.94 -21.58
C ASP A 397 -5.00 -27.48 -21.81
N THR A 398 -5.87 -26.94 -20.97
CA THR A 398 -6.36 -25.55 -21.12
C THR A 398 -6.37 -24.83 -19.79
N THR A 399 -5.83 -23.61 -19.78
CA THR A 399 -5.89 -22.72 -18.62
C THR A 399 -6.62 -21.44 -18.98
N VAL A 400 -7.69 -21.13 -18.24
CA VAL A 400 -8.41 -19.86 -18.31
C VAL A 400 -7.77 -18.87 -17.35
N VAL A 401 -7.39 -17.71 -17.85
CA VAL A 401 -6.76 -16.63 -17.11
C VAL A 401 -7.74 -15.47 -17.01
N PHE A 402 -7.95 -14.99 -15.78
CA PHE A 402 -8.73 -13.80 -15.49
C PHE A 402 -7.79 -12.73 -14.96
N SER A 403 -7.70 -11.60 -15.64
CA SER A 403 -6.89 -10.45 -15.23
C SER A 403 -7.79 -9.25 -14.97
N VAL A 404 -7.65 -8.65 -13.79
CA VAL A 404 -8.44 -7.49 -13.40
C VAL A 404 -7.78 -6.23 -13.97
N THR A 405 -8.45 -5.55 -14.89
CA THR A 405 -7.95 -4.32 -15.49
C THR A 405 -8.20 -3.11 -14.58
N ALA A 406 -9.38 -3.07 -13.94
CA ALA A 406 -9.77 -2.02 -13.01
C ALA A 406 -10.94 -2.50 -12.14
N THR A 407 -11.06 -1.97 -10.91
CA THR A 407 -12.17 -2.25 -10.00
C THR A 407 -12.70 -0.97 -9.35
N THR A 408 -13.98 -1.02 -8.97
CA THR A 408 -14.63 -0.18 -7.97
C THR A 408 -15.21 -1.09 -6.89
N GLU A 409 -15.83 -0.53 -5.85
CA GLU A 409 -16.46 -1.33 -4.79
C GLU A 409 -17.45 -2.39 -5.31
N THR A 410 -18.15 -2.11 -6.41
CA THR A 410 -19.27 -2.94 -6.89
C THR A 410 -19.12 -3.41 -8.34
N ALA A 411 -18.04 -3.04 -9.03
CA ALA A 411 -17.84 -3.43 -10.43
C ALA A 411 -16.36 -3.59 -10.81
N ALA A 412 -16.10 -4.36 -11.85
CA ALA A 412 -14.75 -4.59 -12.37
C ALA A 412 -14.75 -4.74 -13.88
N VAL A 413 -13.62 -4.42 -14.50
CA VAL A 413 -13.29 -4.78 -15.88
C VAL A 413 -12.32 -5.95 -15.85
N LEU A 414 -12.72 -7.06 -16.45
CA LEU A 414 -11.95 -8.30 -16.51
C LEU A 414 -11.51 -8.56 -17.95
N ASP A 415 -10.22 -8.80 -18.13
CA ASP A 415 -9.68 -9.43 -19.32
C ASP A 415 -9.61 -10.94 -19.09
N VAL A 416 -10.19 -11.70 -20.01
CA VAL A 416 -10.30 -13.16 -19.92
C VAL A 416 -9.61 -13.74 -21.13
N SER A 417 -8.65 -14.62 -20.91
CA SER A 417 -7.90 -15.28 -21.97
C SER A 417 -7.70 -16.77 -21.68
N THR A 418 -7.31 -17.54 -22.70
CA THR A 418 -6.92 -18.95 -22.55
C THR A 418 -5.49 -19.16 -23.02
N THR A 419 -4.72 -19.95 -22.27
CA THR A 419 -3.37 -20.39 -22.61
C THR A 419 -3.29 -21.89 -22.73
#